data_AF-A0AAU7D2H0-F1
#
_entry.id   AF-A0AAU7D2H0-F1
#
_cell.length_a   1.000
_cell.length_b   1.000
_cell.length_c   1.000
_cell.angle_alpha   90.00
_cell.angle_beta   90.00
_cell.angle_gamma   90.00
#
_symmetry.space_group_name_H-M   'P 1'
#
loop_
_entity.id
_entity.type
_entity.pdbx_description
1 polymer ?
#
loop_
_entity_poly.entity_id
_entity_poly.type
_entity_poly.pdbx_seq_one_letter_code
_entity_poly.pdbx_strand_id
1 'polypeptide(L)'
;MAIKQALEDALDETIHALALLDFDALKAVEERLTILTQSALIADQASIGSILRKKRVLELVLQHSKSNLNALQRLYGRNTRDLWEH
;
A
#
# COMPACT_ATOMS: atom_id res chain seq x y z
N MET A 1 19.79 -13.44 -6.09
CA MET A 1 18.79 -14.09 -5.21
C MET A 1 18.34 -13.16 -4.09
N ALA A 2 19.24 -12.56 -3.31
CA ALA A 2 18.90 -11.73 -2.13
C ALA A 2 17.94 -10.55 -2.40
N ILE A 3 18.12 -9.80 -3.50
CA ILE A 3 17.29 -8.62 -3.82
C ILE A 3 15.83 -9.02 -4.12
N LYS A 4 15.59 -10.22 -4.68
CA LYS A 4 14.23 -10.71 -4.95
C LYS A 4 13.47 -10.98 -3.66
N GLN A 5 14.12 -11.71 -2.76
CA GLN A 5 13.52 -12.06 -1.47
C GLN A 5 13.21 -10.79 -0.69
N ALA A 6 14.15 -9.84 -0.66
CA ALA A 6 13.94 -8.55 -0.01
C ALA A 6 12.74 -7.76 -0.58
N LEU A 7 12.50 -7.85 -1.90
CA LEU A 7 11.32 -7.24 -2.52
C LEU A 7 10.03 -7.97 -2.15
N GLU A 8 10.03 -9.31 -2.17
CA GLU A 8 8.86 -10.09 -1.77
C GLU A 8 8.50 -9.87 -0.29
N ASP A 9 9.49 -9.80 0.59
CA ASP A 9 9.33 -9.51 2.02
C ASP A 9 8.80 -8.10 2.23
N ALA A 10 9.35 -7.10 1.52
CA ALA A 10 8.86 -5.73 1.58
C ALA A 10 7.39 -5.60 1.12
N LEU A 11 6.99 -6.38 0.10
CA LEU A 11 5.60 -6.41 -0.35
C LEU A 11 4.67 -7.06 0.70
N ASP A 12 5.09 -8.14 1.36
CA ASP A 12 4.31 -8.77 2.43
C ASP A 12 4.17 -7.84 3.65
N GLU A 13 5.26 -7.18 4.05
CA GLU A 13 5.25 -6.18 5.11
C GLU A 13 4.36 -4.98 4.76
N THR A 14 4.35 -4.53 3.49
CA THR A 14 3.44 -3.47 3.03
C THR A 14 1.98 -3.90 3.20
N ILE A 15 1.64 -5.12 2.79
CA ILE A 15 0.28 -5.66 2.91
C ILE A 15 -0.11 -5.74 4.40
N HIS A 16 0.79 -6.23 5.25
CA HIS A 16 0.54 -6.35 6.68
C HIS A 16 0.35 -4.99 7.37
N ALA A 17 1.24 -4.03 7.09
CA ALA A 17 1.16 -2.68 7.64
C ALA A 17 -0.11 -1.95 7.18
N LEU A 18 -0.53 -2.12 5.92
CA LEU A 18 -1.81 -1.60 5.43
C LEU A 18 -3.01 -2.23 6.14
N ALA A 19 -2.98 -3.53 6.43
CA ALA A 19 -4.06 -4.22 7.13
C ALA A 19 -4.22 -3.71 8.58
N LEU A 20 -3.12 -3.28 9.21
CA LEU A 20 -3.11 -2.73 10.57
C LEU A 20 -3.21 -1.21 10.63
N LEU A 21 -3.18 -0.52 9.48
CA LEU A 21 -3.07 0.94 9.38
C LEU A 21 -1.84 1.49 10.13
N ASP A 22 -0.75 0.72 10.15
CA ASP A 22 0.50 1.07 10.80
C ASP A 22 1.34 1.99 9.89
N PHE A 23 1.26 3.29 10.15
CA PHE A 23 1.93 4.30 9.34
C PHE A 23 3.46 4.27 9.49
N ASP A 24 3.97 3.98 10.68
CA ASP A 24 5.41 3.96 10.94
C ASP A 24 6.05 2.77 10.21
N ALA A 25 5.39 1.61 10.24
CA ALA A 25 5.81 0.45 9.46
C ALA A 25 5.78 0.74 7.94
N LEU A 26 4.75 1.42 7.43
CA LEU A 26 4.67 1.78 6.01
C LEU A 26 5.83 2.69 5.58
N LYS A 27 6.20 3.66 6.42
CA LYS A 27 7.32 4.57 6.15
C LYS A 27 8.66 3.84 6.13
N ALA A 28 8.88 2.92 7.06
CA ALA A 28 10.09 2.10 7.08
C ALA A 28 10.20 1.19 5.84
N VAL A 29 9.08 0.64 5.37
CA VAL A 29 9.03 -0.17 4.14
C VAL A 29 9.27 0.68 2.90
N GLU A 30 8.76 1.91 2.85
CA GLU A 30 9.01 2.87 1.74
C GLU A 30 10.50 3.20 1.59
N GLU A 31 11.20 3.49 2.69
CA GLU A 31 12.64 3.77 2.69
C GLU A 31 13.43 2.57 2.14
N ARG A 32 13.08 1.35 2.56
CA ARG A 32 13.69 0.11 2.05
C ARG A 32 13.42 -0.13 0.57
N LEU A 33 12.19 0.09 0.11
CA LEU A 33 11.83 -0.07 -1.31
C LEU A 33 12.56 0.95 -2.19
N THR A 34 12.77 2.16 -1.68
CA THR A 34 13.56 3.20 -2.37
C THR A 34 15.01 2.75 -2.59
N ILE A 35 15.61 2.08 -1.61
CA ILE A 35 16.96 1.51 -1.75
C ILE A 35 16.95 0.33 -2.73
N LEU A 36 15.92 -0.53 -2.68
CA LEU A 36 15.80 -1.69 -3.57
C LEU A 36 15.60 -1.32 -5.04
N THR A 37 14.88 -0.23 -5.34
CA THR A 37 14.64 0.24 -6.72
C THR A 37 15.90 0.75 -7.42
N GLN A 38 16.94 1.10 -6.66
CA GLN A 38 18.26 1.47 -7.21
C GLN A 38 19.09 0.24 -7.62
N SER A 39 18.63 -0.97 -7.29
CA SER A 39 19.33 -2.22 -7.58
C SER A 39 18.72 -2.93 -8.79
N ALA A 40 19.57 -3.49 -9.67
CA ALA A 40 19.11 -4.23 -10.84
C ALA A 40 18.40 -5.54 -10.44
N LEU A 41 17.07 -5.57 -10.59
CA LEU A 41 16.24 -6.73 -10.25
C LEU A 41 16.24 -7.76 -11.39
N ILE A 42 16.98 -8.85 -11.24
CA ILE A 42 16.92 -9.99 -12.18
C ILE A 42 16.04 -11.07 -11.57
N ALA A 43 14.72 -11.05 -11.82
CA ALA A 43 13.73 -12.01 -11.31
C ALA A 43 13.52 -13.23 -12.23
N ASP A 44 13.07 -14.37 -11.68
CA ASP A 44 12.71 -15.57 -12.47
C ASP A 44 11.18 -15.63 -12.63
N GLN A 45 10.68 -16.48 -13.53
CA GLN A 45 9.27 -16.51 -13.88
C GLN A 45 8.33 -16.73 -12.67
N ALA A 46 8.76 -17.55 -11.69
CA ALA A 46 7.97 -17.85 -10.51
C ALA A 46 7.90 -16.65 -9.55
N SER A 47 9.03 -16.00 -9.30
CA SER A 47 9.11 -14.78 -8.47
C SER A 47 8.39 -13.59 -9.12
N ILE A 48 8.44 -13.45 -10.45
CA ILE A 48 7.64 -12.46 -11.18
C ILE A 48 6.14 -12.66 -10.93
N GLY A 49 5.66 -13.91 -10.98
CA GLY A 49 4.25 -14.23 -10.70
C GLY A 49 3.82 -13.93 -9.26
N SER A 50 4.73 -14.07 -8.28
CA SER A 50 4.50 -13.68 -6.88
C SER A 50 4.40 -12.16 -6.75
N ILE A 51 5.40 -11.43 -7.26
CA ILE A 51 5.48 -9.97 -7.24
C ILE A 51 4.24 -9.33 -7.89
N LEU A 52 3.81 -9.83 -9.05
CA LEU A 52 2.64 -9.29 -9.75
C LEU A 52 1.33 -9.47 -8.97
N ARG A 53 1.16 -10.62 -8.28
CA ARG A 53 -0.01 -10.86 -7.43
C ARG A 53 -0.03 -9.91 -6.24
N LYS A 54 1.10 -9.76 -5.55
CA LYS A 54 1.23 -8.83 -4.42
C LYS A 54 0.99 -7.38 -4.86
N LYS A 55 1.54 -6.96 -6.00
CA LYS A 55 1.24 -5.66 -6.63
C LYS A 55 -0.25 -5.46 -6.86
N ARG A 56 -0.95 -6.48 -7.38
CA ARG A 56 -2.39 -6.39 -7.66
C ARG A 56 -3.21 -6.17 -6.39
N VAL A 57 -2.83 -6.81 -5.28
CA VAL A 57 -3.45 -6.59 -3.97
C VAL A 57 -3.26 -5.14 -3.53
N LEU A 58 -2.04 -4.60 -3.62
CA LEU A 58 -1.75 -3.22 -3.25
C LEU A 58 -2.53 -2.21 -4.11
N GLU A 59 -2.64 -2.43 -5.42
CA GLU A 59 -3.46 -1.61 -6.32
C GLU A 59 -4.93 -1.56 -5.89
N LEU A 60 -5.50 -2.71 -5.52
CA LEU A 60 -6.88 -2.80 -5.03
C LEU A 60 -7.04 -2.06 -3.70
N VAL A 61 -6.15 -2.29 -2.74
CA VAL A 61 -6.18 -1.60 -1.44
C VAL A 61 -6.12 -0.09 -1.63
N LEU A 62 -5.22 0.41 -2.48
CA LEU A 62 -5.13 1.84 -2.80
C LEU A 62 -6.40 2.38 -3.46
N GLN A 63 -6.99 1.63 -4.39
CA GLN A 63 -8.25 2.03 -5.03
C GLN A 63 -9.39 2.15 -4.02
N HIS A 64 -9.50 1.19 -3.08
CA HIS A 64 -10.49 1.22 -2.00
C HIS A 64 -10.22 2.37 -1.03
N SER A 65 -8.98 2.58 -0.60
CA SER A 65 -8.60 3.69 0.28
C SER A 65 -8.91 5.05 -0.35
N LYS A 66 -8.65 5.22 -1.66
CA LYS A 66 -9.02 6.44 -2.39
C LYS A 66 -10.54 6.62 -2.47
N SER A 67 -11.30 5.56 -2.72
CA SER A 67 -12.76 5.59 -2.70
C SER A 67 -13.30 6.02 -1.33
N ASN A 68 -12.76 5.42 -0.26
CA ASN A 68 -13.15 5.73 1.12
C ASN A 68 -12.79 7.17 1.50
N LEU A 69 -11.60 7.65 1.15
CA LEU A 69 -11.21 9.05 1.37
C LEU A 69 -12.14 10.01 0.63
N ASN A 70 -12.48 9.72 -0.63
CA ASN A 70 -13.43 10.53 -1.39
C ASN A 70 -14.83 10.53 -0.75
N ALA A 71 -15.29 9.40 -0.22
CA ALA A 71 -16.55 9.30 0.50
C ALA A 71 -16.53 10.15 1.79
N LEU A 72 -15.45 10.05 2.57
CA LEU A 72 -15.25 10.89 3.76
C LEU A 72 -15.19 12.38 3.41
N GLN A 73 -14.45 12.77 2.37
CA GLN A 73 -14.39 14.15 1.91
C GLN A 73 -15.76 14.67 1.46
N ARG A 74 -16.59 13.83 0.81
CA ARG A 74 -17.97 14.19 0.47
C ARG A 74 -18.86 14.35 1.71
N LEU A 75 -18.69 13.50 2.72
CA LEU A 75 -19.43 13.59 3.99
C LEU A 75 -19.00 14.81 4.82
N TYR A 76 -17.72 15.15 4.82
CA TYR A 76 -17.19 16.35 5.47
C TYR A 76 -17.53 17.63 4.68
N GLY A 77 -17.58 17.56 3.34
CA GLY A 77 -17.94 18.68 2.46
C GLY A 77 -19.44 18.94 2.36
N ARG A 78 -20.29 17.94 2.62
CA ARG A 78 -21.75 18.11 2.81
C ARG A 78 -22.03 18.31 4.29
N ASN A 79 -22.02 19.58 4.75
CA ASN A 79 -22.66 20.08 5.98
C ASN A 79 -23.09 19.01 7.01
N THR A 80 -22.15 18.32 7.65
CA THR A 80 -22.39 17.71 8.96
C THR A 80 -22.46 18.76 10.07
N ARG A 81 -22.24 20.04 9.74
CA ARG A 81 -22.48 21.18 10.64
C ARG A 81 -23.96 21.59 10.75
N ASP A 82 -24.80 21.32 9.74
CA ASP A 82 -26.20 21.84 9.75
C ASP A 82 -27.24 20.87 10.31
N LEU A 83 -26.87 19.65 10.71
CA LEU A 83 -27.82 18.60 11.11
C LEU A 83 -27.80 18.26 12.61
N TRP A 84 -27.05 19.00 13.42
CA TRP A 84 -27.03 18.82 14.89
C TRP A 84 -27.49 20.06 15.67
N GLU A 85 -28.02 21.09 15.00
CA GLU A 85 -28.58 22.29 15.65
C GLU A 85 -30.11 22.32 15.70
N HIS A 86 -30.83 21.26 15.29
CA HIS A 86 -32.29 21.14 15.46
C HIS A 86 -32.69 19.81 16.10
#